data_AF-A0A368FD86-F1
#
_entry.id   AF-A0A368FD86-F1
#
_cell.length_a   1.000
_cell.length_b   1.000
_cell.length_c   1.000
_cell.angle_alpha   90.00
_cell.angle_beta   90.00
_cell.angle_gamma   90.00
#
_symmetry.space_group_name_H-M   'P 1'
#
loop_
_entity.id
_entity.type
_entity.pdbx_description
1 polymer ?
#
loop_
_entity_poly.entity_id
_entity_poly.type
_entity_poly.pdbx_seq_one_letter_code
_entity_poly.pdbx_strand_id
1 'polypeptide(L)'
;RHCHGTNIFFNFKSWNPRNSKRYREDVVQPGEVGGNCDELRVDVLKRNLNERGYLRSWADELKHFESSPTFSIDYDHCDVIFERPTIVMKLDAAVNMYHHFCDFVNLYASQHINGSFSRKLDVVWWDTFSGGFVDALFGDTWKAFTDSKPVELTALAGRRVCFKNALFPLLARQRFGLYYNMPLEEGCSGSGLMHAFAHHILYRLNIAQEGPLLDRVRLTILTRSTHFRRILNLDEVSHILLPMIGM
;
A
#
# COMPACT_ATOMS: atom_id res chain seq x y z
N ARG A 1 9.94 2.25 -10.00
CA ARG A 1 8.75 1.40 -9.71
C ARG A 1 7.63 2.18 -9.03
N HIS A 2 7.95 3.25 -8.29
CA HIS A 2 7.05 4.40 -8.19
C HIS A 2 6.59 4.82 -9.60
N CYS A 3 5.29 5.06 -9.77
CA CYS A 3 4.71 5.50 -11.03
C CYS A 3 3.65 6.58 -10.76
N HIS A 4 3.57 7.55 -11.66
CA HIS A 4 2.52 8.56 -11.66
C HIS A 4 1.79 8.47 -13.00
N GLY A 5 0.47 8.60 -12.97
CA GLY A 5 -0.38 8.66 -14.15
C GLY A 5 -1.23 9.92 -14.12
N THR A 6 -1.31 10.60 -15.25
CA THR A 6 -2.19 11.76 -15.45
C THR A 6 -3.14 11.43 -16.58
N ASN A 7 -4.43 11.71 -16.37
CA ASN A 7 -5.48 11.46 -17.35
C ASN A 7 -5.51 10.02 -17.87
N ILE A 8 -5.56 9.06 -16.94
CA ILE A 8 -5.59 7.62 -17.26
C ILE A 8 -6.91 6.99 -16.81
N PHE A 9 -7.23 5.82 -17.36
CA PHE A 9 -8.37 5.02 -16.95
C PHE A 9 -8.02 3.54 -16.76
N PHE A 10 -8.82 2.89 -15.90
CA PHE A 10 -8.95 1.44 -15.81
C PHE A 10 -10.44 1.09 -15.98
N ASN A 11 -10.73 0.12 -16.83
CA ASN A 11 -12.08 -0.33 -17.14
C ASN A 11 -12.28 -1.76 -16.64
N PHE A 12 -12.99 -1.91 -15.53
CA PHE A 12 -13.17 -3.21 -14.88
C PHE A 12 -14.34 -4.01 -15.46
N LYS A 13 -14.74 -3.78 -16.72
CA LYS A 13 -15.88 -4.47 -17.37
C LYS A 13 -15.68 -5.99 -17.44
N SER A 14 -14.46 -6.49 -17.65
CA SER A 14 -14.19 -7.94 -17.71
C SER A 14 -14.01 -8.58 -16.33
N TRP A 15 -13.90 -7.76 -15.28
CA TRP A 15 -13.65 -8.28 -13.93
C TRP A 15 -14.96 -8.58 -13.19
N ASN A 16 -15.15 -9.86 -12.85
CA ASN A 16 -16.20 -10.28 -11.95
C ASN A 16 -15.62 -10.51 -10.53
N PRO A 17 -16.01 -9.71 -9.53
CA PRO A 17 -15.50 -9.87 -8.17
C PRO A 17 -16.12 -11.06 -7.43
N ARG A 18 -17.20 -11.67 -7.94
CA ARG A 18 -17.84 -12.83 -7.30
C ARG A 18 -16.84 -13.98 -7.20
N ASN A 19 -16.60 -14.48 -5.99
CA ASN A 19 -15.61 -15.52 -5.67
C ASN A 19 -14.16 -15.18 -6.11
N SER A 20 -13.87 -13.90 -6.36
CA SER A 20 -12.53 -13.46 -6.72
C SER A 20 -11.57 -13.66 -5.55
N LYS A 21 -10.38 -14.19 -5.85
CA LYS A 21 -9.30 -14.41 -4.89
C LYS A 21 -8.44 -13.16 -4.76
N ARG A 22 -7.77 -13.02 -3.61
CA ARG A 22 -6.74 -11.99 -3.42
C ARG A 22 -5.57 -12.22 -4.38
N TYR A 23 -4.91 -11.13 -4.78
CA TYR A 23 -3.70 -11.10 -5.62
C TYR A 23 -3.85 -11.54 -7.08
N ARG A 24 -5.02 -11.34 -7.71
CA ARG A 24 -5.18 -11.60 -9.14
C ARG A 24 -4.42 -10.58 -10.01
N GLU A 25 -3.78 -11.07 -11.07
CA GLU A 25 -2.97 -10.29 -12.04
C GLU A 25 -3.62 -10.22 -13.44
N ASP A 26 -4.82 -10.75 -13.58
CA ASP A 26 -5.59 -10.88 -14.83
C ASP A 26 -6.91 -10.09 -14.76
N VAL A 27 -6.98 -9.09 -13.88
CA VAL A 27 -8.18 -8.26 -13.68
C VAL A 27 -8.41 -7.27 -14.81
N VAL A 28 -7.34 -6.85 -15.48
CA VAL A 28 -7.36 -5.86 -16.57
C VAL A 28 -7.01 -6.55 -17.88
N GLN A 29 -7.89 -6.44 -18.87
CA GLN A 29 -7.80 -7.07 -20.19
C GLN A 29 -7.41 -6.06 -21.30
N PRO A 30 -7.14 -6.50 -22.54
CA PRO A 30 -6.92 -5.59 -23.67
C PRO A 30 -8.05 -4.56 -23.85
N GLY A 31 -7.68 -3.30 -24.09
CA GLY A 31 -8.60 -2.17 -24.19
C GLY A 31 -9.20 -1.70 -22.85
N GLU A 32 -8.75 -2.24 -21.73
CA GLU A 32 -9.27 -1.88 -20.40
C GLU A 32 -8.36 -0.96 -19.60
N VAL A 33 -7.23 -0.55 -20.14
CA VAL A 33 -6.34 0.39 -19.47
C VAL A 33 -5.72 1.30 -20.52
N GLY A 34 -5.65 2.59 -20.22
CA GLY A 34 -5.12 3.55 -21.16
C GLY A 34 -5.24 4.98 -20.69
N GLY A 35 -5.02 5.89 -21.63
CA GLY A 35 -5.15 7.33 -21.41
C GLY A 35 -4.97 8.09 -22.71
N ASN A 36 -4.76 9.39 -22.60
CA ASN A 36 -4.39 10.23 -23.73
C ASN A 36 -2.96 10.72 -23.52
N CYS A 37 -2.00 9.98 -24.08
CA CYS A 37 -0.58 10.28 -23.98
C CYS A 37 -0.09 10.93 -25.27
N ASP A 38 0.61 12.06 -25.16
CA ASP A 38 1.32 12.70 -26.27
C ASP A 38 2.33 11.72 -26.92
N GLU A 39 3.05 10.97 -26.08
CA GLU A 39 3.95 9.90 -26.51
C GLU A 39 3.80 8.68 -25.59
N LEU A 40 3.54 7.50 -26.17
CA LEU A 40 3.54 6.23 -25.47
C LEU A 40 4.79 5.41 -25.82
N ARG A 41 5.72 5.29 -24.86
CA ARG A 41 6.93 4.47 -25.01
C ARG A 41 6.67 2.98 -24.77
N VAL A 42 6.08 2.33 -25.77
CA VAL A 42 5.68 0.90 -25.72
C VAL A 42 6.86 -0.03 -25.46
N ASP A 43 8.04 0.29 -25.97
CA ASP A 43 9.27 -0.48 -25.77
C ASP A 43 9.72 -0.46 -24.29
N VAL A 44 9.64 0.69 -23.63
CA VAL A 44 9.92 0.83 -22.19
C VAL A 44 8.90 0.05 -21.36
N LEU A 45 7.61 0.13 -21.73
CA LEU A 45 6.57 -0.67 -21.08
C LEU A 45 6.90 -2.17 -21.17
N LYS A 46 7.17 -2.66 -22.39
CA LYS A 46 7.52 -4.08 -22.65
C LYS A 46 8.76 -4.53 -21.89
N ARG A 47 9.83 -3.73 -21.83
CA ARG A 47 11.05 -4.08 -21.07
C ARG A 47 10.77 -4.22 -19.57
N ASN A 48 9.93 -3.34 -19.02
CA ASN A 48 9.55 -3.40 -17.60
C ASN A 48 8.59 -4.55 -17.26
N LEU A 49 7.99 -5.22 -18.25
CA LEU A 49 7.18 -6.41 -18.04
C LEU A 49 7.97 -7.61 -17.53
N ASN A 50 9.31 -7.55 -17.45
CA ASN A 50 10.12 -8.61 -16.84
C ASN A 50 10.05 -8.60 -15.30
N GLU A 51 9.47 -7.57 -14.70
CA GLU A 51 9.44 -7.37 -13.24
C GLU A 51 8.07 -7.73 -12.62
N ARG A 52 7.35 -8.69 -13.22
CA ARG A 52 6.00 -9.11 -12.82
C ARG A 52 5.90 -9.62 -11.38
N GLY A 53 4.67 -9.70 -10.90
CA GLY A 53 4.35 -10.12 -9.55
C GLY A 53 3.49 -9.07 -8.85
N TYR A 54 2.38 -9.51 -8.27
CA TYR A 54 1.33 -8.65 -7.75
C TYR A 54 1.87 -7.56 -6.80
N LEU A 55 2.58 -7.95 -5.75
CA LEU A 55 3.19 -7.01 -4.79
C LEU A 55 4.59 -6.51 -5.23
N ARG A 56 5.02 -6.82 -6.46
CA ARG A 56 6.35 -6.47 -6.98
C ARG A 56 6.32 -5.33 -7.98
N SER A 57 5.28 -5.26 -8.82
CA SER A 57 5.11 -4.22 -9.82
C SER A 57 3.65 -4.05 -10.26
N TRP A 58 3.42 -3.06 -11.12
CA TRP A 58 2.17 -2.80 -11.84
C TRP A 58 2.21 -3.34 -13.28
N ALA A 59 3.17 -4.21 -13.59
CA ALA A 59 3.40 -4.69 -14.95
C ALA A 59 2.16 -5.40 -15.52
N ASP A 60 1.49 -6.23 -14.72
CA ASP A 60 0.35 -7.02 -15.20
C ASP A 60 -0.90 -6.18 -15.46
N GLU A 61 -1.12 -5.12 -14.67
CA GLU A 61 -2.24 -4.19 -14.84
C GLU A 61 -1.99 -3.20 -15.99
N LEU A 62 -0.73 -2.91 -16.31
CA LEU A 62 -0.35 -1.94 -17.35
C LEU A 62 0.10 -2.58 -18.66
N LYS A 63 0.22 -3.92 -18.76
CA LYS A 63 0.72 -4.60 -19.97
C LYS A 63 -0.12 -4.34 -21.23
N HIS A 64 -1.37 -3.95 -21.05
CA HIS A 64 -2.33 -3.63 -22.11
C HIS A 64 -2.58 -2.13 -22.25
N PHE A 65 -1.71 -1.28 -21.70
CA PHE A 65 -1.88 0.17 -21.76
C PHE A 65 -1.87 0.66 -23.22
N GLU A 66 -2.94 1.35 -23.60
CA GLU A 66 -3.09 1.95 -24.93
C GLU A 66 -3.33 3.46 -24.80
N SER A 67 -2.76 4.24 -25.72
CA SER A 67 -3.06 5.67 -25.84
C SER A 67 -4.18 5.87 -26.85
N SER A 68 -5.19 6.66 -26.49
CA SER A 68 -6.27 7.07 -27.38
C SER A 68 -6.34 8.61 -27.46
N PRO A 69 -6.10 9.22 -28.63
CA PRO A 69 -6.15 10.67 -28.79
C PRO A 69 -7.53 11.28 -28.51
N THR A 70 -8.58 10.49 -28.67
CA THR A 70 -9.97 10.94 -28.45
C THR A 70 -10.41 10.82 -27.00
N PHE A 71 -9.59 10.24 -26.12
CA PHE A 71 -9.95 10.08 -24.72
C PHE A 71 -9.81 11.41 -23.96
N SER A 72 -10.87 11.76 -23.25
CA SER A 72 -10.92 12.84 -22.26
C SER A 72 -11.51 12.33 -20.96
N ILE A 73 -11.17 12.99 -19.84
CA ILE A 73 -11.80 12.71 -18.55
C ILE A 73 -13.08 13.52 -18.45
N ASP A 74 -14.19 12.86 -18.77
CA ASP A 74 -15.56 13.36 -18.68
C ASP A 74 -16.53 12.18 -18.47
N TYR A 75 -17.81 12.49 -18.26
CA TYR A 75 -18.84 11.48 -18.00
C TYR A 75 -19.31 10.74 -19.25
N ASP A 76 -18.89 11.14 -20.45
CA ASP A 76 -19.15 10.39 -21.67
C ASP A 76 -18.16 9.21 -21.81
N HIS A 77 -16.95 9.37 -21.26
CA HIS A 77 -15.89 8.36 -21.32
C HIS A 77 -15.68 7.60 -20.01
N CYS A 78 -16.18 8.08 -18.87
CA CYS A 78 -15.89 7.57 -17.54
C CYS A 78 -17.16 7.41 -16.69
N ASP A 79 -17.31 6.25 -16.04
CA ASP A 79 -18.41 6.01 -15.09
C ASP A 79 -18.10 6.59 -13.70
N VAL A 80 -16.81 6.63 -13.34
CA VAL A 80 -16.31 7.16 -12.07
C VAL A 80 -15.08 8.01 -12.36
N ILE A 81 -15.06 9.24 -11.84
CA ILE A 81 -13.94 10.16 -12.01
C ILE A 81 -13.37 10.50 -10.63
N PHE A 82 -12.10 10.17 -10.43
CA PHE A 82 -11.31 10.66 -9.31
C PHE A 82 -10.67 12.00 -9.68
N GLU A 83 -11.32 13.06 -9.22
CA GLU A 83 -10.92 14.46 -9.44
C GLU A 83 -9.69 14.87 -8.61
N ARG A 84 -9.61 14.37 -7.36
CA ARG A 84 -8.48 14.65 -6.46
C ARG A 84 -7.30 13.73 -6.79
N PRO A 85 -6.06 14.10 -6.40
CA PRO A 85 -4.95 13.16 -6.42
C PRO A 85 -5.35 11.86 -5.72
N THR A 86 -5.06 10.73 -6.36
CA THR A 86 -5.50 9.43 -5.87
C THR A 86 -4.32 8.49 -5.72
N ILE A 87 -4.16 7.90 -4.54
CA ILE A 87 -3.21 6.82 -4.33
C ILE A 87 -3.88 5.51 -4.71
N VAL A 88 -3.32 4.79 -5.68
CA VAL A 88 -3.81 3.47 -6.08
C VAL A 88 -2.77 2.45 -5.60
N MET A 89 -3.12 1.66 -4.59
CA MET A 89 -2.15 0.85 -3.86
C MET A 89 -2.55 -0.61 -3.77
N LYS A 90 -1.61 -1.50 -4.13
CA LYS A 90 -1.71 -2.93 -3.79
C LYS A 90 -1.16 -3.12 -2.38
N LEU A 91 -1.93 -3.79 -1.55
CA LEU A 91 -1.63 -3.99 -0.13
C LEU A 91 -1.23 -5.45 0.09
N ASP A 92 -0.32 -5.69 1.04
CA ASP A 92 0.04 -7.04 1.44
C ASP A 92 -1.09 -7.64 2.32
N ALA A 93 -0.94 -7.68 3.64
CA ALA A 93 -1.90 -8.35 4.50
C ALA A 93 -2.21 -7.57 5.79
N ALA A 94 -3.46 -7.12 5.94
CA ALA A 94 -3.95 -6.44 7.14
C ALA A 94 -3.98 -7.31 8.41
N VAL A 95 -3.99 -8.63 8.29
CA VAL A 95 -4.04 -9.55 9.44
C VAL A 95 -2.71 -9.66 10.21
N ASN A 96 -1.64 -9.04 9.72
CA ASN A 96 -0.33 -9.12 10.33
C ASN A 96 0.35 -7.76 10.34
N MET A 97 0.76 -7.33 11.54
CA MET A 97 1.43 -6.05 11.73
C MET A 97 2.64 -5.87 10.81
N TYR A 98 3.50 -6.88 10.64
CA TYR A 98 4.70 -6.76 9.80
C TYR A 98 4.35 -6.60 8.31
N HIS A 99 3.34 -7.33 7.82
CA HIS A 99 2.90 -7.21 6.43
C HIS A 99 2.23 -5.87 6.16
N HIS A 100 1.41 -5.36 7.07
CA HIS A 100 0.72 -4.09 6.81
C HIS A 100 1.59 -2.87 7.11
N PHE A 101 2.53 -2.98 8.06
CA PHE A 101 3.50 -1.93 8.36
C PHE A 101 4.35 -1.56 7.14
N CYS A 102 4.74 -2.56 6.34
CA CYS A 102 5.53 -2.28 5.14
C CYS A 102 4.72 -1.51 4.08
N ASP A 103 3.40 -1.67 4.01
CA ASP A 103 2.53 -0.86 3.14
C ASP A 103 2.68 0.62 3.52
N PHE A 104 2.52 0.97 4.80
CA PHE A 104 2.60 2.36 5.25
C PHE A 104 4.00 2.97 5.14
N VAL A 105 5.06 2.22 5.44
CA VAL A 105 6.44 2.71 5.26
C VAL A 105 6.71 3.00 3.79
N ASN A 106 6.31 2.11 2.88
CA ASN A 106 6.51 2.33 1.46
C ASN A 106 5.62 3.47 0.94
N LEU A 107 4.41 3.65 1.48
CA LEU A 107 3.55 4.79 1.17
C LEU A 107 4.19 6.12 1.60
N TYR A 108 4.70 6.18 2.82
CA TYR A 108 5.41 7.36 3.34
C TYR A 108 6.65 7.70 2.52
N ALA A 109 7.48 6.69 2.19
CA ALA A 109 8.61 6.90 1.29
C ALA A 109 8.17 7.39 -0.11
N SER A 110 7.01 6.93 -0.59
CA SER A 110 6.45 7.42 -1.85
C SER A 110 5.99 8.88 -1.78
N GLN A 111 5.50 9.35 -0.62
CA GLN A 111 5.18 10.78 -0.42
C GLN A 111 6.42 11.67 -0.50
N HIS A 112 7.57 11.21 0.02
CA HIS A 112 8.86 11.89 -0.15
C HIS A 112 9.27 11.97 -1.61
N ILE A 113 9.19 10.86 -2.35
CA ILE A 113 9.53 10.82 -3.78
C ILE A 113 8.58 11.72 -4.59
N ASN A 114 7.29 11.69 -4.28
CA ASN A 114 6.27 12.49 -4.95
C ASN A 114 6.28 13.97 -4.55
N GLY A 115 6.96 14.33 -3.46
CA GLY A 115 7.05 15.70 -2.95
C GLY A 115 5.74 16.24 -2.36
N SER A 116 4.84 15.37 -1.87
CA SER A 116 3.55 15.80 -1.31
C SER A 116 3.09 14.95 -0.13
N PHE A 117 2.70 15.63 0.95
CA PHE A 117 2.19 15.05 2.21
C PHE A 117 0.74 15.47 2.54
N SER A 118 0.04 16.02 1.54
CA SER A 118 -1.37 16.40 1.67
C SER A 118 -2.22 15.19 2.07
N ARG A 119 -3.24 15.40 2.92
CA ARG A 119 -4.29 14.41 3.21
C ARG A 119 -5.54 14.57 2.33
N LYS A 120 -5.61 15.66 1.56
CA LYS A 120 -6.71 15.96 0.64
C LYS A 120 -6.55 15.15 -0.65
N LEU A 121 -6.65 13.84 -0.52
CA LEU A 121 -6.48 12.87 -1.59
C LEU A 121 -7.43 11.68 -1.39
N ASP A 122 -7.65 10.94 -2.47
CA ASP A 122 -8.37 9.68 -2.44
C ASP A 122 -7.40 8.50 -2.33
N VAL A 123 -7.87 7.37 -1.81
CA VAL A 123 -7.10 6.13 -1.76
C VAL A 123 -7.97 5.02 -2.35
N VAL A 124 -7.45 4.30 -3.32
CA VAL A 124 -8.03 3.07 -3.85
C VAL A 124 -7.19 1.89 -3.39
N TRP A 125 -7.82 1.00 -2.63
CA TRP A 125 -7.23 -0.28 -2.25
C TRP A 125 -7.39 -1.26 -3.41
N TRP A 126 -6.29 -1.55 -4.09
CA TRP A 126 -6.22 -2.58 -5.12
C TRP A 126 -6.15 -3.96 -4.47
N ASP A 127 -7.28 -4.40 -3.91
CA ASP A 127 -7.51 -5.77 -3.47
C ASP A 127 -8.57 -6.43 -4.34
N THR A 128 -8.19 -7.56 -4.92
CA THR A 128 -9.02 -8.34 -5.83
C THR A 128 -9.86 -9.39 -5.12
N PHE A 129 -9.75 -9.51 -3.79
CA PHE A 129 -10.57 -10.41 -3.00
C PHE A 129 -12.04 -9.97 -2.95
N SER A 130 -12.95 -10.92 -3.14
CA SER A 130 -14.40 -10.69 -3.08
C SER A 130 -14.90 -10.08 -1.75
N GLY A 131 -14.21 -10.35 -0.64
CA GLY A 131 -14.54 -9.79 0.68
C GLY A 131 -13.95 -8.40 0.96
N GLY A 132 -13.21 -7.81 0.02
CA GLY A 132 -12.48 -6.55 0.23
C GLY A 132 -11.21 -6.72 1.07
N PHE A 133 -10.51 -5.62 1.35
CA PHE A 133 -9.22 -5.67 2.04
C PHE A 133 -9.33 -6.01 3.53
N VAL A 134 -10.43 -5.61 4.19
CA VAL A 134 -10.73 -5.80 5.63
C VAL A 134 -9.54 -5.42 6.53
N ASP A 135 -9.46 -4.15 6.90
CA ASP A 135 -8.38 -3.60 7.74
C ASP A 135 -8.87 -3.19 9.14
N ALA A 136 -9.39 -4.16 9.89
CA ALA A 136 -10.00 -3.90 11.20
C ALA A 136 -8.98 -3.62 12.31
N LEU A 137 -7.72 -4.08 12.17
CA LEU A 137 -6.71 -3.99 13.21
C LEU A 137 -5.86 -2.72 13.12
N PHE A 138 -5.60 -2.24 11.90
CA PHE A 138 -4.63 -1.18 11.65
C PHE A 138 -5.21 -0.02 10.82
N GLY A 139 -6.50 -0.10 10.47
CA GLY A 139 -7.17 0.86 9.60
C GLY A 139 -7.15 2.32 10.07
N ASP A 140 -7.00 2.56 11.37
CA ASP A 140 -6.83 3.91 11.91
C ASP A 140 -5.56 4.61 11.39
N THR A 141 -4.54 3.84 10.98
CA THR A 141 -3.30 4.38 10.43
C THR A 141 -3.54 5.17 9.13
N TRP A 142 -4.58 4.86 8.35
CA TRP A 142 -4.93 5.59 7.14
C TRP A 142 -5.21 7.08 7.39
N LYS A 143 -5.67 7.45 8.59
CA LYS A 143 -5.90 8.85 9.00
C LYS A 143 -4.62 9.71 9.00
N ALA A 144 -3.45 9.07 9.03
CA ALA A 144 -2.18 9.77 8.87
C ALA A 144 -1.97 10.26 7.42
N PHE A 145 -2.51 9.53 6.44
CA PHE A 145 -2.23 9.68 5.01
C PHE A 145 -3.37 10.35 4.23
N THR A 146 -4.64 10.14 4.63
CA THR A 146 -5.80 10.68 3.93
C THR A 146 -6.90 11.10 4.91
N ASP A 147 -7.65 12.14 4.53
CA ASP A 147 -8.88 12.56 5.22
C ASP A 147 -10.12 11.84 4.65
N SER A 148 -9.95 11.04 3.59
CA SER A 148 -11.02 10.33 2.90
C SER A 148 -11.03 8.86 3.29
N LYS A 149 -12.22 8.25 3.33
CA LYS A 149 -12.32 6.79 3.49
C LYS A 149 -11.76 6.11 2.22
N PRO A 150 -10.86 5.13 2.35
CA PRO A 150 -10.38 4.37 1.20
C PRO A 150 -11.51 3.64 0.47
N VAL A 151 -11.38 3.55 -0.85
CA VAL A 151 -12.34 2.89 -1.75
C VAL A 151 -11.83 1.49 -2.07
N GLU A 152 -12.67 0.50 -1.82
CA GLU A 152 -12.42 -0.90 -2.19
C GLU A 152 -12.51 -1.06 -3.71
N LEU A 153 -11.58 -1.82 -4.31
CA LEU A 153 -11.61 -2.10 -5.76
C LEU A 153 -12.93 -2.75 -6.20
N THR A 154 -13.51 -3.62 -5.37
CA THR A 154 -14.78 -4.31 -5.65
C THR A 154 -15.95 -3.34 -5.85
N ALA A 155 -15.91 -2.15 -5.25
CA ALA A 155 -16.93 -1.12 -5.46
C ALA A 155 -16.87 -0.48 -6.87
N LEU A 156 -15.76 -0.69 -7.59
CA LEU A 156 -15.49 -0.19 -8.93
C LEU A 156 -15.67 -1.25 -10.02
N ALA A 157 -16.03 -2.48 -9.65
CA ALA A 157 -16.22 -3.58 -10.59
C ALA A 157 -17.26 -3.23 -11.67
N GLY A 158 -16.98 -3.61 -12.90
CA GLY A 158 -17.84 -3.34 -14.05
C GLY A 158 -17.82 -1.89 -14.57
N ARG A 159 -17.05 -0.99 -13.95
CA ARG A 159 -17.02 0.44 -14.29
C ARG A 159 -15.71 0.85 -14.95
N ARG A 160 -15.78 1.85 -15.83
CA ARG A 160 -14.64 2.62 -16.32
C ARG A 160 -14.31 3.75 -15.35
N VAL A 161 -13.21 3.56 -14.65
CA VAL A 161 -12.70 4.47 -13.63
C VAL A 161 -11.58 5.31 -14.20
N CYS A 162 -11.72 6.63 -14.11
CA CYS A 162 -10.76 7.58 -14.61
C CYS A 162 -10.11 8.35 -13.47
N PHE A 163 -8.81 8.60 -13.61
CA PHE A 163 -8.00 9.31 -12.63
C PHE A 163 -7.37 10.52 -13.31
N LYS A 164 -7.69 11.73 -12.81
CA LYS A 164 -6.97 12.93 -13.26
C LYS A 164 -5.51 12.87 -12.85
N ASN A 165 -5.24 12.45 -11.61
CA ASN A 165 -3.90 12.20 -11.09
C ASN A 165 -3.90 10.94 -10.22
N ALA A 166 -3.09 9.95 -10.60
CA ALA A 166 -2.90 8.70 -9.89
C ALA A 166 -1.44 8.52 -9.48
N LEU A 167 -1.22 8.28 -8.19
CA LEU A 167 0.05 7.87 -7.63
C LEU A 167 0.01 6.37 -7.35
N PHE A 168 0.95 5.64 -7.94
CA PHE A 168 1.21 4.23 -7.68
C PHE A 168 2.44 4.13 -6.78
N PRO A 169 2.26 3.93 -5.46
CA PRO A 169 3.35 3.97 -4.52
C PRO A 169 4.30 2.79 -4.70
N LEU A 170 5.47 2.91 -4.09
CA LEU A 170 6.38 1.81 -3.80
C LEU A 170 5.61 0.63 -3.19
N LEU A 171 5.88 -0.58 -3.67
CA LEU A 171 5.16 -1.78 -3.26
C LEU A 171 5.92 -2.56 -2.19
N ALA A 172 5.18 -3.19 -1.27
CA ALA A 172 5.67 -3.97 -0.14
C ALA A 172 6.75 -5.00 -0.51
N ARG A 173 6.63 -5.65 -1.68
CA ARG A 173 7.54 -6.73 -2.12
C ARG A 173 8.25 -6.41 -3.42
N GLN A 174 8.40 -5.13 -3.77
CA GLN A 174 9.25 -4.76 -4.90
C GLN A 174 10.70 -5.22 -4.66
N ARG A 175 11.43 -5.51 -5.74
CA ARG A 175 12.85 -5.88 -5.65
C ARG A 175 13.64 -4.69 -5.12
N PHE A 176 14.52 -4.92 -4.14
CA PHE A 176 15.21 -3.86 -3.39
C PHE A 176 14.26 -2.86 -2.71
N GLY A 177 13.02 -3.30 -2.43
CA GLY A 177 12.02 -2.52 -1.71
C GLY A 177 12.32 -2.38 -0.24
N LEU A 178 11.73 -1.38 0.40
CA LEU A 178 11.91 -1.16 1.83
C LEU A 178 11.18 -2.23 2.66
N TYR A 179 11.77 -2.56 3.80
CA TYR A 179 11.28 -3.53 4.78
C TYR A 179 11.46 -5.02 4.40
N TYR A 180 10.71 -5.56 3.43
CA TYR A 180 10.74 -7.01 3.15
C TYR A 180 11.91 -7.47 2.28
N ASN A 181 12.20 -6.73 1.22
CA ASN A 181 13.23 -7.07 0.25
C ASN A 181 14.42 -6.10 0.30
N MET A 182 14.56 -5.41 1.43
CA MET A 182 15.63 -4.45 1.62
C MET A 182 16.90 -5.24 1.93
N PRO A 183 17.98 -5.09 1.15
CA PRO A 183 19.26 -5.65 1.54
C PRO A 183 19.68 -4.94 2.83
N LEU A 184 19.85 -5.72 3.90
CA LEU A 184 20.35 -5.23 5.19
C LEU A 184 21.82 -5.61 5.30
N GLU A 185 22.67 -4.59 5.37
CA GLU A 185 24.07 -4.77 5.70
C GLU A 185 24.22 -4.91 7.22
N GLU A 186 25.19 -5.73 7.65
CA GLU A 186 25.49 -5.91 9.06
C GLU A 186 25.87 -4.57 9.73
N GLY A 187 25.38 -4.34 10.95
CA GLY A 187 25.64 -3.11 11.70
C GLY A 187 24.76 -1.90 11.33
N CYS A 188 23.82 -2.05 10.38
CA CYS A 188 22.87 -1.00 10.06
C CYS A 188 21.90 -0.73 11.23
N SER A 189 21.94 0.49 11.78
CA SER A 189 21.04 0.96 12.84
C SER A 189 20.74 2.46 12.65
N GLY A 190 19.69 2.97 13.33
CA GLY A 190 19.40 4.41 13.32
C GLY A 190 18.89 4.97 12.00
N SER A 191 18.15 4.20 11.20
CA SER A 191 17.59 4.67 9.92
C SER A 191 16.75 5.94 10.10
N GLY A 192 17.22 7.05 9.54
CA GLY A 192 16.51 8.34 9.58
C GLY A 192 15.12 8.27 8.92
N LEU A 193 14.95 7.45 7.89
CA LEU A 193 13.66 7.24 7.24
C LEU A 193 12.65 6.59 8.20
N MET A 194 13.05 5.54 8.92
CA MET A 194 12.18 4.86 9.88
C MET A 194 11.89 5.75 11.09
N HIS A 195 12.87 6.51 11.55
CA HIS A 195 12.69 7.49 12.61
C HIS A 195 11.67 8.56 12.21
N ALA A 196 11.84 9.17 11.03
CA ALA A 196 10.92 10.18 10.51
C ALA A 196 9.51 9.61 10.26
N PHE A 197 9.40 8.37 9.76
CA PHE A 197 8.11 7.68 9.62
C PHE A 197 7.39 7.53 10.96
N ALA A 198 8.10 7.09 12.02
CA ALA A 198 7.51 6.97 13.35
C ALA A 198 6.98 8.33 13.85
N HIS A 199 7.78 9.40 13.75
CA HIS A 199 7.34 10.75 14.09
C HIS A 199 6.14 11.23 13.26
N HIS A 200 6.14 10.93 11.96
CA HIS A 200 5.04 11.28 11.05
C HIS A 200 3.72 10.65 11.51
N ILE A 201 3.72 9.35 11.79
CA ILE A 201 2.52 8.64 12.24
C ILE A 201 2.03 9.19 13.58
N LEU A 202 2.92 9.32 14.58
CA LEU A 202 2.55 9.81 15.90
C LEU A 202 1.95 11.22 15.83
N TYR A 203 2.61 12.13 15.12
CA TYR A 203 2.14 13.49 14.94
C TYR A 203 0.78 13.55 14.24
N ARG A 204 0.61 12.82 13.13
CA ARG A 204 -0.60 12.90 12.29
C ARG A 204 -1.82 12.23 12.92
N LEU A 205 -1.59 11.23 13.76
CA LEU A 205 -2.63 10.57 14.55
C LEU A 205 -2.85 11.23 15.92
N ASN A 206 -2.12 12.31 16.23
CA ASN A 206 -2.18 13.00 17.52
C ASN A 206 -1.94 12.06 18.71
N ILE A 207 -0.98 11.14 18.58
CA ILE A 207 -0.60 10.21 19.62
C ILE A 207 0.50 10.88 20.45
N ALA A 208 0.16 11.27 21.68
CA ALA A 208 1.15 11.72 22.64
C ALA A 208 2.02 10.54 23.08
N GLN A 209 3.35 10.74 23.03
CA GLN A 209 4.30 9.86 23.70
C GLN A 209 4.87 10.59 24.90
N GLU A 210 4.43 10.21 26.09
CA GLU A 210 5.21 10.45 27.29
C GLU A 210 6.40 9.51 27.17
N GLY A 211 7.60 10.08 27.02
CA GLY A 211 8.83 9.36 26.67
C GLY A 211 9.17 8.20 27.62
N PRO A 212 10.32 7.55 27.45
CA PRO A 212 10.73 6.54 28.43
C PRO A 212 10.77 7.20 29.82
N LEU A 213 10.02 6.63 30.77
CA LEU A 213 10.13 7.02 32.17
C LEU A 213 11.56 6.68 32.59
N LEU A 214 12.31 7.68 33.07
CA LEU A 214 13.76 7.57 33.31
C LEU A 214 14.13 6.45 34.30
N ASP A 215 13.19 6.08 35.15
CA ASP A 215 13.28 5.08 36.21
C ASP A 215 12.53 3.77 35.88
N ARG A 216 11.93 3.63 34.69
CA ARG A 216 11.16 2.41 34.33
C ARG A 216 11.51 1.86 32.96
N VAL A 217 11.62 0.54 32.90
CA VAL A 217 11.75 -0.20 31.64
C VAL A 217 10.40 -0.79 31.26
N ARG A 218 9.90 -0.46 30.06
CA ARG A 218 8.74 -1.13 29.47
C ARG A 218 9.19 -2.31 28.63
N LEU A 219 8.89 -3.52 29.08
CA LEU A 219 9.03 -4.74 28.28
C LEU A 219 7.72 -5.08 27.58
N THR A 220 7.77 -5.22 26.25
CA THR A 220 6.66 -5.73 25.44
C THR A 220 7.11 -7.03 24.79
N ILE A 221 6.46 -8.14 25.15
CA ILE A 221 6.75 -9.46 24.57
C ILE A 221 5.69 -9.76 23.49
N LEU A 222 6.15 -9.92 22.25
CA LEU A 222 5.31 -10.31 21.12
C LEU A 222 5.41 -11.83 20.91
N THR A 223 4.39 -12.56 21.35
CA THR A 223 4.28 -14.01 21.12
C THR A 223 3.44 -14.32 19.88
N ARG A 224 3.80 -15.38 19.15
CA ARG A 224 3.05 -15.85 17.97
C ARG A 224 2.41 -17.20 18.28
N SER A 225 1.13 -17.36 17.98
CA SER A 225 0.38 -18.60 18.19
C SER A 225 0.69 -19.71 17.16
N THR A 226 1.59 -19.45 16.19
CA THR A 226 1.98 -20.40 15.14
C THR A 226 2.81 -21.57 15.69
N HIS A 227 2.56 -22.79 15.23
CA HIS A 227 3.21 -24.02 15.72
C HIS A 227 4.75 -23.95 15.81
N PHE A 228 5.42 -23.33 14.85
CA PHE A 228 6.89 -23.36 14.74
C PHE A 228 7.62 -22.16 15.34
N ARG A 229 6.91 -21.16 15.87
CA ARG A 229 7.53 -19.90 16.36
C ARG A 229 6.98 -19.46 17.72
N ARG A 230 6.58 -20.42 18.54
CA ARG A 230 6.13 -20.17 19.91
C ARG A 230 7.34 -19.97 20.81
N ILE A 231 7.23 -19.05 21.75
CA ILE A 231 8.16 -18.95 22.87
C ILE A 231 7.74 -20.04 23.86
N LEU A 232 8.50 -21.14 23.92
CA LEU A 232 8.12 -22.34 24.67
C LEU A 232 8.12 -22.11 26.19
N ASN A 233 8.95 -21.19 26.67
CA ASN A 233 9.11 -20.84 28.07
C ASN A 233 8.55 -19.45 28.40
N LEU A 234 7.52 -19.00 27.68
CA LEU A 234 6.93 -17.66 27.87
C LEU A 234 6.46 -17.44 29.33
N ASP A 235 5.91 -18.49 29.94
CA ASP A 235 5.45 -18.44 31.34
C ASP A 235 6.63 -18.25 32.30
N GLU A 236 7.75 -18.95 32.09
CA GLU A 236 8.97 -18.78 32.90
C GLU A 236 9.52 -17.36 32.77
N VAL A 237 9.60 -16.83 31.54
CA VAL A 237 10.05 -15.45 31.28
C VAL A 237 9.12 -14.44 31.97
N SER A 238 7.81 -14.67 31.90
CA SER A 238 6.82 -13.80 32.55
C SER A 238 6.97 -13.85 34.08
N HIS A 239 7.16 -15.02 34.67
CA HIS A 239 7.37 -15.20 36.10
C HIS A 239 8.67 -14.57 36.61
N ILE A 240 9.73 -14.51 35.80
CA ILE A 240 10.97 -13.81 36.15
C ILE A 240 10.78 -12.29 36.09
N LEU A 241 10.02 -11.79 35.11
CA LEU A 241 9.84 -10.35 34.89
C LEU A 241 8.79 -9.72 35.82
N LEU A 242 7.75 -10.47 36.23
CA LEU A 242 6.66 -9.97 37.09
C LEU A 242 7.13 -9.44 38.47
N PRO A 243 8.03 -10.11 39.21
CA PRO A 243 8.57 -9.62 40.49
C PRO A 243 9.39 -8.33 40.35
N MET A 244 9.99 -8.08 39.18
CA MET A 244 10.78 -6.87 38.92
C MET A 244 9.93 -5.63 38.65
N ILE A 245 8.63 -5.78 38.43
CA ILE A 245 7.68 -4.69 38.12
C ILE A 245 7.01 -4.14 39.40
N GLY A 246 7.21 -4.81 40.54
CA GLY A 246 6.66 -4.44 41.85
C GLY A 246 7.68 -3.91 42.88
N MET A 247 8.91 -3.60 42.48
CA MET A 247 9.91 -2.87 43.28
C MET A 247 10.18 -1.49 42.70
#